data_AF-A0A2G5D4B5-F1
#
_entry.id   AF-A0A2G5D4B5-F1
#
_cell.length_a   1.000
_cell.length_b   1.000
_cell.length_c   1.000
_cell.angle_alpha   90.00
_cell.angle_beta   90.00
_cell.angle_gamma   90.00
#
_symmetry.space_group_name_H-M   'P 1'
#
loop_
_entity.id
_entity.type
_entity.pdbx_description
1 polymer ?
#
loop_
_entity_poly.entity_id
_entity_poly.type
_entity_poly.pdbx_seq_one_letter_code
_entity_poly.pdbx_strand_id
1 'polypeptide(L)'
;MSSRRKGFLLKFLVFLFTLNSISLFFYFSSNPALLFLHSKHSSTSTKRTQDTLSSSSSLAENFQNRNLYFHGKPWPILPSYLPWSLNPNIQSKSCEGYFGNGFNQRIDVLKPRKKSSDGWFRCFYSETLKSSICEGGRIGMNLDKINMSLGGEILENVIGRGEEEEMPKFDWGAFEIEVNVGIGKGEKGRKLVDTAFLDKYVPYGDINRHTMRSLIDSIRLVKPHEFNCDEWVEEPTLLVTRFEYANLFHTVTDWYSAYIASRVTGLPNRPHLVFVDGHCKTPLEETWEALFSSVRYAKNFSGTVCFRHAILSPLGYETALFKGLTEPINCSGATAHDLWENPDDRKTARLSEFGEMIRAAFGFPVDRNRAPKPVSVHNILFVRREDYLAHPRHGGKVESRLNNEQEVFDSLKGWSADHLKCKVNFVNGLFAHMPLKEQIRAIQDALVIIGAHGAGLTHIIAATPKTVILEIISSHVRRPHFGLISHWKGLEYHAINLSGAYAEPQVVINKFSSIMKNLGC
;
A
#
# COMPACT_ATOMS: atom_id res chain seq x y z
N MET A 1 -44.11 36.58 -22.00
CA MET A 1 -44.62 35.20 -21.82
C MET A 1 -46.05 35.23 -21.29
N SER A 2 -47.00 34.58 -21.99
CA SER A 2 -48.43 34.51 -21.65
C SER A 2 -48.68 33.98 -20.23
N SER A 3 -49.69 34.53 -19.54
CA SER A 3 -50.16 34.12 -18.21
C SER A 3 -50.32 32.59 -18.08
N ARG A 4 -50.75 31.91 -19.15
CA ARG A 4 -50.88 30.44 -19.21
C ARG A 4 -49.54 29.70 -19.11
N ARG A 5 -48.46 30.23 -19.67
CA ARG A 5 -47.10 29.63 -19.56
C ARG A 5 -46.51 29.79 -18.16
N LYS A 6 -46.80 30.88 -17.45
CA LYS A 6 -46.38 31.06 -16.05
C LYS A 6 -47.08 30.08 -15.11
N GLY A 7 -48.38 29.84 -15.31
CA GLY A 7 -49.13 28.83 -14.55
C GLY A 7 -48.61 27.40 -14.77
N PHE A 8 -48.22 27.05 -15.99
CA PHE A 8 -47.64 25.74 -16.30
C PHE A 8 -46.25 25.55 -15.65
N LEU A 9 -45.37 26.56 -15.75
CA LEU A 9 -44.05 26.54 -15.11
C LEU A 9 -44.14 26.45 -13.59
N LEU A 10 -45.09 27.16 -12.97
CA LEU A 10 -45.31 27.09 -11.53
C LEU A 10 -45.80 25.69 -11.11
N LYS A 11 -46.75 25.11 -11.85
CA LYS A 11 -47.22 23.73 -11.59
C LYS A 11 -46.11 22.70 -11.76
N PHE A 12 -45.25 22.87 -12.78
CA PHE A 12 -44.12 21.99 -13.01
C PHE A 12 -43.05 22.11 -11.93
N LEU A 13 -42.75 23.32 -11.46
CA LEU A 13 -41.85 23.56 -10.32
C LEU A 13 -42.39 22.95 -9.03
N VAL A 14 -43.68 23.13 -8.74
CA VAL A 14 -44.33 22.51 -7.58
C VAL A 14 -44.26 21.00 -7.69
N PHE A 15 -44.55 20.42 -8.87
CA PHE A 15 -44.47 18.98 -9.10
C PHE A 15 -43.06 18.44 -8.85
N LEU A 16 -42.02 19.09 -9.39
CA LEU A 16 -40.62 18.73 -9.15
C LEU A 16 -40.24 18.83 -7.67
N PHE A 17 -40.72 19.85 -6.97
CA PHE A 17 -40.47 20.02 -5.54
C PHE A 17 -41.12 18.92 -4.71
N THR A 18 -42.37 18.54 -5.01
CA THR A 18 -43.03 17.38 -4.39
C THR A 18 -42.32 16.07 -4.71
N LEU A 19 -41.90 15.85 -5.95
CA LEU A 19 -41.20 14.63 -6.34
C LEU A 19 -39.86 14.52 -5.60
N ASN A 20 -39.12 15.62 -5.49
CA ASN A 20 -37.86 15.68 -4.76
C ASN A 20 -38.07 15.47 -3.24
N SER A 21 -39.13 16.07 -2.68
CA SER A 21 -39.50 15.89 -1.26
C SER A 21 -39.91 14.46 -0.93
N ILE A 22 -40.65 13.80 -1.81
CA ILE A 22 -41.03 12.38 -1.67
C ILE A 22 -39.79 11.50 -1.82
N SER A 23 -38.90 11.79 -2.79
CA SER A 23 -37.64 11.07 -2.94
C SER A 23 -36.73 11.21 -1.72
N LEU A 24 -36.64 12.41 -1.14
CA LEU A 24 -35.91 12.67 0.10
C LEU A 24 -36.59 11.96 1.28
N PHE A 25 -37.91 11.98 1.37
CA PHE A 25 -38.65 11.25 2.41
C PHE A 25 -38.36 9.76 2.34
N PHE A 26 -38.41 9.13 1.16
CA PHE A 26 -38.03 7.72 0.99
C PHE A 26 -36.54 7.50 1.30
N TYR A 27 -35.65 8.40 0.87
CA TYR A 27 -34.23 8.29 1.17
C TYR A 27 -33.95 8.32 2.69
N PHE A 28 -34.59 9.22 3.44
CA PHE A 28 -34.42 9.34 4.90
C PHE A 28 -35.19 8.28 5.70
N SER A 29 -36.35 7.82 5.22
CA SER A 29 -37.09 6.72 5.86
C SER A 29 -36.46 5.35 5.60
N SER A 30 -35.74 5.18 4.49
CA SER A 30 -34.97 3.96 4.17
C SER A 30 -33.59 3.91 4.86
N ASN A 31 -33.10 5.04 5.39
CA ASN A 31 -31.84 5.15 6.12
C ASN A 31 -32.05 5.89 7.46
N PRO A 32 -32.53 5.20 8.52
CA PRO A 32 -32.79 5.81 9.83
C PRO A 32 -31.53 6.40 10.49
N ALA A 33 -30.33 6.03 10.03
CA ALA A 33 -29.05 6.48 10.56
C ALA A 33 -28.72 7.96 10.31
N LEU A 34 -29.41 8.65 9.39
CA LEU A 34 -29.16 10.07 9.07
C LEU A 34 -30.01 11.08 9.87
N LEU A 35 -31.00 10.62 10.64
CA LEU A 35 -31.90 11.49 11.42
C LEU A 35 -31.37 11.83 12.85
N PHE A 36 -30.24 11.27 13.28
CA PHE A 36 -29.75 11.43 14.66
C PHE A 36 -28.71 12.53 14.90
N LEU A 37 -28.46 13.41 13.92
CA LEU A 37 -27.66 14.62 14.11
C LEU A 37 -28.55 15.85 14.26
N HIS A 38 -29.43 15.87 15.27
CA HIS A 38 -29.73 17.07 16.08
C HIS A 38 -30.86 16.83 17.11
N SER A 39 -30.53 17.13 18.37
CA SER A 39 -31.39 17.72 19.43
C SER A 39 -31.75 16.85 20.65
N LYS A 40 -31.06 17.21 21.75
CA LYS A 40 -31.52 17.47 23.14
C LYS A 40 -32.23 16.39 23.98
N HIS A 41 -31.58 16.11 25.11
CA HIS A 41 -32.12 15.91 26.47
C HIS A 41 -33.64 15.85 26.64
N SER A 42 -34.13 14.69 27.10
CA SER A 42 -35.04 14.58 28.25
C SER A 42 -35.13 13.13 28.71
N SER A 43 -34.95 12.92 30.01
CA SER A 43 -35.18 11.68 30.74
C SER A 43 -36.67 11.38 30.86
N THR A 44 -37.10 10.12 30.66
CA THR A 44 -38.09 9.44 31.53
C THR A 44 -38.27 7.98 31.12
N SER A 45 -38.40 7.13 32.14
CA SER A 45 -38.62 5.68 32.04
C SER A 45 -40.10 5.37 31.83
N THR A 46 -40.44 4.32 31.06
CA THR A 46 -41.51 3.38 31.45
C THR A 46 -41.46 2.07 30.65
N LYS A 47 -41.89 1.00 31.34
CA LYS A 47 -41.83 -0.43 30.99
C LYS A 47 -43.06 -0.93 30.19
N ARG A 48 -42.86 -2.12 29.56
CA ARG A 48 -43.83 -3.20 29.18
C ARG A 48 -44.68 -2.92 27.91
N THR A 49 -44.93 -3.86 26.99
CA THR A 49 -45.18 -5.33 27.10
C THR A 49 -45.05 -6.07 25.74
N GLN A 50 -44.61 -7.34 25.80
CA GLN A 50 -44.91 -8.55 24.98
C GLN A 50 -45.66 -8.45 23.63
N ASP A 51 -45.16 -9.03 22.51
CA ASP A 51 -45.30 -10.45 22.13
C ASP A 51 -44.77 -10.79 20.69
N THR A 52 -44.21 -12.01 20.60
CA THR A 52 -43.91 -12.95 19.49
C THR A 52 -44.20 -12.62 18.00
N LEU A 53 -43.19 -12.70 17.11
CA LEU A 53 -42.96 -13.78 16.10
C LEU A 53 -41.75 -13.47 15.19
N SER A 54 -41.07 -14.54 14.73
CA SER A 54 -40.16 -14.64 13.58
C SER A 54 -38.65 -14.37 13.76
N SER A 55 -37.95 -15.48 13.57
CA SER A 55 -36.53 -15.72 13.41
C SER A 55 -35.92 -15.06 12.18
N SER A 56 -34.90 -14.20 12.36
CA SER A 56 -33.69 -14.03 11.52
C SER A 56 -33.08 -12.63 11.67
N SER A 57 -32.36 -12.32 12.76
CA SER A 57 -31.62 -11.03 12.85
C SER A 57 -30.50 -10.94 13.89
N SER A 58 -30.07 -12.02 14.55
CA SER A 58 -29.14 -11.91 15.70
C SER A 58 -27.64 -11.77 15.35
N LEU A 59 -27.27 -11.28 14.15
CA LEU A 59 -25.89 -10.91 13.82
C LEU A 59 -25.69 -9.40 13.61
N ALA A 60 -26.76 -8.60 13.58
CA ALA A 60 -26.68 -7.17 13.34
C ALA A 60 -26.81 -6.29 14.62
N GLU A 61 -27.29 -6.84 15.73
CA GLU A 61 -27.60 -6.05 16.94
C GLU A 61 -26.44 -5.85 17.94
N ASN A 62 -25.27 -6.46 17.74
CA ASN A 62 -24.10 -6.24 18.62
C ASN A 62 -23.08 -5.21 18.12
N PHE A 63 -23.33 -4.56 16.97
CA PHE A 63 -22.40 -3.55 16.41
C PHE A 63 -22.74 -2.09 16.74
N GLN A 64 -23.88 -1.81 17.39
CA GLN A 64 -24.29 -0.41 17.66
C GLN A 64 -23.96 0.12 19.05
N ASN A 65 -23.25 -0.63 19.91
CA ASN A 65 -22.97 -0.18 21.28
C ASN A 65 -21.49 -0.19 21.70
N ARG A 66 -20.57 -0.03 20.75
CA ARG A 66 -19.21 0.44 21.00
C ARG A 66 -18.81 1.45 19.94
N ASN A 67 -19.21 2.71 20.13
CA ASN A 67 -18.50 3.85 19.53
C ASN A 67 -17.11 3.96 20.19
N LEU A 68 -16.23 3.02 19.88
CA LEU A 68 -14.80 3.24 19.96
C LEU A 68 -14.47 4.12 18.76
N TYR A 69 -14.24 5.41 19.00
CA TYR A 69 -13.71 6.30 17.98
C TYR A 69 -12.37 5.73 17.52
N PHE A 70 -12.35 5.09 16.36
CA PHE A 70 -11.11 4.63 15.75
C PHE A 70 -10.30 5.88 15.36
N HIS A 71 -9.14 6.07 15.97
CA HIS A 71 -8.30 7.26 15.82
C HIS A 71 -7.37 7.20 14.60
N GLY A 72 -7.24 6.04 13.96
CA GLY A 72 -6.49 5.90 12.72
C GLY A 72 -7.02 6.73 11.55
N LYS A 73 -6.11 7.03 10.61
CA LYS A 73 -6.40 7.82 9.40
C LYS A 73 -7.44 7.10 8.53
N PRO A 74 -8.40 7.82 7.92
CA PRO A 74 -9.37 7.21 7.03
C PRO A 74 -8.72 6.79 5.71
N TRP A 75 -9.34 5.82 5.02
CA TRP A 75 -9.01 5.53 3.63
C TRP A 75 -9.48 6.67 2.72
N PRO A 76 -8.64 7.19 1.81
CA PRO A 76 -9.09 8.13 0.80
C PRO A 76 -10.02 7.45 -0.22
N ILE A 77 -10.84 8.26 -0.91
CA ILE A 77 -11.61 7.79 -2.07
C ILE A 77 -10.66 7.73 -3.26
N LEU A 78 -10.48 6.53 -3.82
CA LEU A 78 -9.55 6.27 -4.92
C LEU A 78 -10.34 5.92 -6.21
N PRO A 79 -10.17 6.65 -7.32
CA PRO A 79 -10.88 6.38 -8.57
C PRO A 79 -10.66 4.98 -9.14
N SER A 80 -9.49 4.39 -8.90
CA SER A 80 -9.13 3.06 -9.38
C SER A 80 -9.47 1.95 -8.37
N TYR A 81 -10.19 2.27 -7.29
CA TYR A 81 -10.60 1.28 -6.29
C TYR A 81 -11.52 0.21 -6.88
N LEU A 82 -11.11 -1.05 -6.68
CA LEU A 82 -11.96 -2.22 -6.84
C LEU A 82 -12.15 -2.91 -5.47
N PRO A 83 -13.29 -3.57 -5.21
CA PRO A 83 -13.51 -4.24 -3.94
C PRO A 83 -12.44 -5.29 -3.65
N TRP A 84 -11.96 -5.30 -2.41
CA TRP A 84 -11.11 -6.35 -1.89
C TRP A 84 -12.00 -7.42 -1.25
N SER A 85 -11.94 -8.65 -1.75
CA SER A 85 -12.85 -9.73 -1.38
C SER A 85 -12.10 -11.06 -1.23
N LEU A 86 -12.58 -11.91 -0.32
CA LEU A 86 -12.05 -13.27 -0.12
C LEU A 86 -12.72 -14.27 -1.06
N ASN A 87 -12.80 -13.94 -2.36
CA ASN A 87 -13.44 -14.82 -3.34
C ASN A 87 -12.57 -16.07 -3.56
N PRO A 88 -13.04 -17.28 -3.20
CA PRO A 88 -12.25 -18.50 -3.36
C PRO A 88 -12.05 -18.90 -4.83
N ASN A 89 -12.83 -18.33 -5.75
CA ASN A 89 -12.82 -18.69 -7.17
C ASN A 89 -11.87 -17.84 -8.02
N ILE A 90 -10.99 -17.02 -7.40
CA ILE A 90 -9.98 -16.27 -8.16
C ILE A 90 -9.04 -17.25 -8.85
N GLN A 91 -8.94 -17.14 -10.18
CA GLN A 91 -8.06 -17.99 -10.96
C GLN A 91 -6.60 -17.72 -10.57
N SER A 92 -5.84 -18.80 -10.33
CA SER A 92 -4.39 -18.73 -10.12
C SER A 92 -3.70 -18.06 -11.31
N LYS A 93 -2.75 -17.17 -11.04
CA LYS A 93 -2.01 -16.36 -12.02
C LYS A 93 -2.84 -15.37 -12.85
N SER A 94 -4.08 -15.08 -12.44
CA SER A 94 -4.81 -13.89 -12.90
C SER A 94 -4.22 -12.61 -12.32
N CYS A 95 -4.60 -11.46 -12.87
CA CYS A 95 -4.15 -10.18 -12.32
C CYS A 95 -4.72 -9.88 -10.93
N GLU A 96 -5.93 -10.33 -10.61
CA GLU A 96 -6.42 -10.31 -9.23
C GLU A 96 -5.62 -11.27 -8.34
N GLY A 97 -5.19 -12.42 -8.86
CA GLY A 97 -4.28 -13.34 -8.17
C GLY A 97 -2.93 -12.72 -7.80
N TYR A 98 -2.38 -11.86 -8.65
CA TYR A 98 -1.08 -11.21 -8.44
C TYR A 98 -1.17 -9.89 -7.65
N PHE A 99 -2.12 -9.02 -7.98
CA PHE A 99 -2.16 -7.64 -7.49
C PHE A 99 -3.36 -7.33 -6.57
N GLY A 100 -4.32 -8.24 -6.48
CA GLY A 100 -5.61 -8.00 -5.82
C GLY A 100 -5.97 -9.13 -4.87
N ASN A 101 -7.10 -9.76 -5.16
CA ASN A 101 -7.74 -10.77 -4.32
C ASN A 101 -7.06 -12.17 -4.32
N GLY A 102 -5.77 -12.26 -4.59
CA GLY A 102 -5.03 -13.52 -4.61
C GLY A 102 -4.86 -14.20 -3.25
N PHE A 103 -4.88 -13.43 -2.15
CA PHE A 103 -4.87 -13.97 -0.79
C PHE A 103 -6.29 -14.39 -0.35
N ASN A 104 -6.83 -15.40 -1.02
CA ASN A 104 -8.23 -15.82 -0.87
C ASN A 104 -8.41 -17.12 -0.08
N GLN A 105 -7.36 -17.89 0.17
CA GLN A 105 -7.44 -19.13 0.92
C GLN A 105 -7.30 -18.85 2.41
N ARG A 106 -8.41 -18.90 3.15
CA ARG A 106 -8.39 -18.70 4.60
C ARG A 106 -8.01 -19.97 5.35
N ILE A 107 -7.00 -19.88 6.21
CA ILE A 107 -6.53 -20.94 7.09
C ILE A 107 -6.64 -20.48 8.54
N ASP A 108 -7.61 -21.01 9.29
CA ASP A 108 -7.74 -20.75 10.73
C ASP A 108 -6.83 -21.69 11.52
N VAL A 109 -5.67 -21.19 11.95
CA VAL A 109 -4.67 -21.93 12.75
C VAL A 109 -5.14 -22.07 14.20
N LEU A 110 -5.67 -20.98 14.76
CA LEU A 110 -6.21 -20.91 16.10
C LEU A 110 -7.53 -20.15 16.07
N LYS A 111 -8.65 -20.86 16.27
CA LYS A 111 -10.00 -20.28 16.18
C LYS A 111 -10.39 -19.53 17.46
N PRO A 112 -11.01 -18.33 17.35
CA PRO A 112 -11.60 -17.67 18.51
C PRO A 112 -12.77 -18.50 19.02
N ARG A 113 -12.86 -18.69 20.34
CA ARG A 113 -13.99 -19.38 20.96
C ARG A 113 -15.11 -18.38 21.25
N LYS A 114 -16.35 -18.76 20.92
CA LYS A 114 -17.56 -17.90 20.96
C LYS A 114 -17.89 -17.26 22.33
N LYS A 115 -17.21 -17.64 23.42
CA LYS A 115 -17.49 -17.18 24.79
C LYS A 115 -16.25 -16.84 25.63
N SER A 116 -15.05 -16.84 25.06
CA SER A 116 -13.84 -16.54 25.82
C SER A 116 -13.00 -15.47 25.14
N SER A 117 -12.25 -14.73 25.94
CA SER A 117 -11.26 -13.75 25.51
C SER A 117 -9.98 -14.44 25.01
N ASP A 118 -10.08 -15.60 24.36
CA ASP A 118 -8.90 -16.33 23.87
C ASP A 118 -8.27 -15.58 22.71
N GLY A 119 -6.96 -15.70 22.59
CA GLY A 119 -6.26 -15.33 21.39
C GLY A 119 -6.69 -16.18 20.20
N TRP A 120 -6.46 -15.64 19.01
CA TRP A 120 -6.78 -16.29 17.74
C TRP A 120 -5.71 -15.97 16.71
N PHE A 121 -5.61 -16.82 15.69
CA PHE A 121 -4.64 -16.65 14.61
C PHE A 121 -5.15 -17.31 13.32
N ARG A 122 -5.04 -16.61 12.20
CA ARG A 122 -5.37 -17.12 10.87
C ARG A 122 -4.45 -16.53 9.81
N CYS A 123 -4.38 -17.19 8.67
CA CYS A 123 -3.69 -16.69 7.48
C CYS A 123 -4.62 -16.68 6.27
N PHE A 124 -4.33 -15.80 5.33
CA PHE A 124 -4.87 -15.76 3.98
C PHE A 124 -3.71 -16.10 3.06
N TYR A 125 -3.76 -17.27 2.44
CA TYR A 125 -2.73 -17.75 1.54
C TYR A 125 -3.07 -17.40 0.09
N SER A 126 -2.04 -17.03 -0.68
CA SER A 126 -2.10 -16.86 -2.12
C SER A 126 -1.33 -17.97 -2.80
N GLU A 127 -2.02 -18.81 -3.58
CA GLU A 127 -1.37 -19.81 -4.44
C GLU A 127 -0.53 -19.15 -5.54
N THR A 128 -0.95 -17.96 -6.00
CA THR A 128 -0.26 -17.23 -7.07
C THR A 128 1.07 -16.67 -6.56
N LEU A 129 1.06 -16.02 -5.40
CA LEU A 129 2.27 -15.44 -4.81
C LEU A 129 3.05 -16.44 -3.95
N LYS A 130 2.48 -17.60 -3.63
CA LYS A 130 3.05 -18.58 -2.70
C LYS A 130 3.48 -17.93 -1.38
N SER A 131 2.59 -17.09 -0.84
CA SER A 131 2.84 -16.32 0.38
C SER A 131 1.55 -16.16 1.17
N SER A 132 1.64 -15.71 2.42
CA SER A 132 0.49 -15.50 3.29
C SER A 132 0.50 -14.12 3.95
N ILE A 133 -0.67 -13.50 4.02
CA ILE A 133 -0.95 -12.45 5.01
C ILE A 133 -1.54 -13.15 6.23
N CYS A 134 -0.93 -13.00 7.40
CA CYS A 134 -1.45 -13.59 8.64
C CYS A 134 -1.92 -12.52 9.61
N GLU A 135 -2.84 -12.86 10.49
CA GLU A 135 -3.32 -11.96 11.53
C GLU A 135 -3.78 -12.75 12.76
N GLY A 136 -3.73 -12.09 13.90
CA GLY A 136 -4.22 -12.65 15.14
C GLY A 136 -4.60 -11.60 16.16
N GLY A 137 -5.26 -12.05 17.21
CA GLY A 137 -5.64 -11.21 18.34
C GLY A 137 -5.09 -11.74 19.65
N ARG A 138 -4.80 -10.80 20.56
CA ARG A 138 -4.05 -11.04 21.81
C ARG A 138 -2.68 -11.66 21.52
N ILE A 139 -1.93 -11.00 20.65
CA ILE A 139 -0.54 -11.34 20.35
C ILE A 139 0.35 -10.49 21.24
N GLY A 140 1.17 -11.11 22.08
CA GLY A 140 2.23 -10.44 22.84
C GLY A 140 3.55 -10.48 22.06
N MET A 141 4.30 -9.39 22.08
CA MET A 141 5.66 -9.26 21.53
C MET A 141 6.62 -8.97 22.67
N ASN A 142 7.53 -9.90 22.92
CA ASN A 142 8.56 -9.79 23.95
C ASN A 142 9.85 -9.27 23.32
N LEU A 143 10.21 -8.02 23.63
CA LEU A 143 11.34 -7.34 23.01
C LEU A 143 12.68 -7.95 23.38
N ASP A 144 12.84 -8.54 24.57
CA ASP A 144 14.10 -9.13 25.04
C ASP A 144 14.48 -10.38 24.24
N LYS A 145 13.50 -10.99 23.57
CA LYS A 145 13.64 -12.19 22.74
C LYS A 145 13.74 -11.88 21.24
N ILE A 146 13.87 -10.60 20.88
CA ILE A 146 14.09 -10.15 19.51
C ILE A 146 15.48 -9.53 19.45
N ASN A 147 16.44 -10.26 18.90
CA ASN A 147 17.81 -9.74 18.76
C ASN A 147 17.95 -8.96 17.45
N MET A 148 18.15 -7.65 17.60
CA MET A 148 18.42 -6.65 16.56
C MET A 148 18.82 -5.32 17.21
N SER A 149 19.37 -4.39 16.44
CA SER A 149 19.58 -2.99 16.83
C SER A 149 18.27 -2.27 17.15
N LEU A 150 18.37 -1.05 17.69
CA LEU A 150 17.19 -0.27 18.12
C LEU A 150 16.28 0.06 16.93
N GLY A 151 16.88 0.41 15.79
CA GLY A 151 16.15 0.92 14.64
C GLY A 151 15.70 2.37 14.84
N GLY A 152 15.55 3.07 13.73
CA GLY A 152 15.12 4.48 13.73
C GLY A 152 16.20 5.45 14.20
N GLU A 153 17.44 4.99 14.38
CA GLU A 153 18.57 5.87 14.65
C GLU A 153 18.87 6.75 13.44
N ILE A 154 19.48 7.91 13.68
CA ILE A 154 19.98 8.79 12.62
C ILE A 154 21.08 8.05 11.84
N LEU A 155 21.01 8.05 10.52
CA LEU A 155 21.91 7.31 9.62
C LEU A 155 23.39 7.60 9.90
N GLU A 156 23.76 8.85 10.11
CA GLU A 156 25.11 9.30 10.39
C GLU A 156 25.70 8.69 11.67
N ASN A 157 24.86 8.28 12.62
CA ASN A 157 25.28 7.70 13.90
C ASN A 157 25.55 6.19 13.81
N VAL A 158 25.22 5.55 12.67
CA VAL A 158 25.27 4.09 12.53
C VAL A 158 26.12 3.63 11.35
N ILE A 159 26.90 4.53 10.76
CA ILE A 159 27.78 4.23 9.63
C ILE A 159 28.69 3.03 9.95
N GLY A 160 28.75 2.08 9.01
CA GLY A 160 29.52 0.85 9.14
C GLY A 160 28.77 -0.32 9.79
N ARG A 161 27.56 -0.12 10.34
CA ARG A 161 26.74 -1.18 10.95
C ARG A 161 26.46 -2.32 9.97
N GLY A 162 26.58 -3.57 10.43
CA GLY A 162 26.29 -4.77 9.64
C GLY A 162 24.79 -5.03 9.44
N GLU A 163 24.42 -5.75 8.38
CA GLU A 163 23.02 -6.14 8.12
C GLU A 163 22.51 -7.12 9.18
N GLU A 164 23.40 -7.97 9.69
CA GLU A 164 23.12 -8.96 10.73
C GLU A 164 22.71 -8.35 12.08
N GLU A 165 23.13 -7.10 12.34
CA GLU A 165 22.74 -6.33 13.51
C GLU A 165 21.32 -5.78 13.36
N GLU A 166 20.91 -5.41 12.14
CA GLU A 166 19.61 -4.78 11.87
C GLU A 166 18.50 -5.80 11.65
N MET A 167 18.82 -6.93 11.02
CA MET A 167 17.82 -7.94 10.71
C MET A 167 17.42 -8.74 11.96
N PRO A 168 16.12 -8.91 12.25
CA PRO A 168 15.65 -9.54 13.49
C PRO A 168 15.98 -11.03 13.54
N LYS A 169 16.45 -11.49 14.71
CA LYS A 169 16.48 -12.90 15.09
C LYS A 169 15.48 -13.11 16.22
N PHE A 170 14.55 -14.04 16.03
CA PHE A 170 13.46 -14.30 16.98
C PHE A 170 13.80 -15.55 17.79
N ASP A 171 13.90 -15.38 19.11
CA ASP A 171 14.00 -16.51 20.03
C ASP A 171 12.63 -17.13 20.30
N TRP A 172 12.61 -18.33 20.86
CA TRP A 172 11.38 -19.03 21.20
C TRP A 172 10.51 -18.22 22.20
N GLY A 173 9.27 -17.93 21.80
CA GLY A 173 8.36 -17.06 22.54
C GLY A 173 8.70 -15.58 22.45
N ALA A 174 9.42 -15.14 21.41
CA ALA A 174 9.48 -13.73 21.02
C ALA A 174 8.08 -13.16 20.75
N PHE A 175 7.18 -14.01 20.26
CA PHE A 175 5.76 -13.73 20.18
C PHE A 175 4.96 -14.77 20.96
N GLU A 176 3.84 -14.35 21.53
CA GLU A 176 2.99 -15.19 22.36
C GLU A 176 1.51 -14.98 22.07
N ILE A 177 0.70 -16.03 22.21
CA ILE A 177 -0.77 -15.93 22.12
C ILE A 177 -1.39 -16.62 23.33
N GLU A 178 -2.27 -15.88 24.01
CA GLU A 178 -3.03 -16.38 25.15
C GLU A 178 -4.06 -17.44 24.75
N VAL A 179 -4.01 -18.63 25.38
CA VAL A 179 -4.98 -19.71 25.19
C VAL A 179 -5.44 -20.30 26.52
N ASN A 180 -6.75 -20.51 26.67
CA ASN A 180 -7.32 -21.03 27.91
C ASN A 180 -7.26 -22.57 28.05
N VAL A 181 -7.13 -23.31 26.94
CA VAL A 181 -7.19 -24.78 26.92
C VAL A 181 -6.25 -25.34 25.85
N GLY A 182 -5.65 -26.51 26.11
CA GLY A 182 -4.82 -27.23 25.13
C GLY A 182 -3.32 -27.23 25.43
N ILE A 183 -2.94 -26.81 26.63
CA ILE A 183 -1.58 -26.96 27.17
C ILE A 183 -1.70 -27.85 28.42
N GLY A 184 -1.02 -29.00 28.41
CA GLY A 184 -1.05 -29.98 29.49
C GLY A 184 -0.61 -29.40 30.84
N LYS A 185 -0.94 -30.09 31.94
CA LYS A 185 -0.36 -29.77 33.25
C LYS A 185 1.14 -30.09 33.19
N GLY A 186 2.00 -29.07 33.31
CA GLY A 186 3.47 -29.20 33.26
C GLY A 186 4.14 -28.78 31.95
N GLU A 187 3.37 -28.55 30.87
CA GLU A 187 3.93 -28.04 29.60
C GLU A 187 4.17 -26.52 29.67
N LYS A 188 5.41 -26.09 29.40
CA LYS A 188 5.86 -24.67 29.42
C LYS A 188 5.50 -23.89 28.13
N GLY A 189 4.36 -24.21 27.53
CA GLY A 189 3.88 -23.67 26.25
C GLY A 189 4.16 -24.57 25.05
N ARG A 190 3.44 -24.33 23.94
CA ARG A 190 3.54 -25.09 22.67
C ARG A 190 3.65 -24.15 21.48
N LYS A 191 4.30 -24.60 20.39
CA LYS A 191 4.32 -23.89 19.10
C LYS A 191 2.91 -23.69 18.55
N LEU A 192 2.66 -22.52 17.97
CA LEU A 192 1.43 -22.24 17.23
C LEU A 192 1.35 -23.13 15.97
N VAL A 193 2.48 -23.29 15.26
CA VAL A 193 2.58 -24.02 14.00
C VAL A 193 3.81 -24.92 13.98
N ASP A 194 3.80 -25.94 13.12
CA ASP A 194 4.95 -26.80 12.84
C ASP A 194 5.64 -26.43 11.52
N THR A 195 6.73 -27.12 11.22
CA THR A 195 7.50 -26.91 9.98
C THR A 195 6.65 -27.20 8.73
N ALA A 196 5.77 -28.20 8.76
CA ALA A 196 4.93 -28.55 7.62
C ALA A 196 3.93 -27.43 7.27
N PHE A 197 3.35 -26.78 8.28
CA PHE A 197 2.53 -25.60 8.07
C PHE A 197 3.33 -24.48 7.42
N LEU A 198 4.52 -24.18 7.97
CA LEU A 198 5.36 -23.11 7.46
C LEU A 198 5.78 -23.38 6.01
N ASP A 199 6.23 -24.59 5.68
CA ASP A 199 6.62 -24.98 4.31
C ASP A 199 5.49 -24.82 3.31
N LYS A 200 4.26 -25.06 3.74
CA LYS A 200 3.08 -24.96 2.88
C LYS A 200 2.61 -23.51 2.68
N TYR A 201 2.51 -22.74 3.76
CA TYR A 201 1.81 -21.45 3.74
C TYR A 201 2.73 -20.22 3.84
N VAL A 202 3.97 -20.39 4.30
CA VAL A 202 4.99 -19.32 4.41
C VAL A 202 6.36 -19.89 3.95
N PRO A 203 6.47 -20.35 2.68
CA PRO A 203 7.69 -20.97 2.17
C PRO A 203 8.85 -19.97 2.15
N TYR A 204 10.10 -20.45 2.18
CA TYR A 204 11.29 -19.58 2.12
C TYR A 204 11.38 -18.75 0.83
N GLY A 205 10.75 -19.20 -0.26
CA GLY A 205 10.93 -18.58 -1.58
C GLY A 205 12.39 -18.61 -2.02
N ASP A 206 12.84 -17.54 -2.67
CA ASP A 206 14.20 -17.41 -3.21
C ASP A 206 15.19 -16.74 -2.22
N ILE A 207 14.86 -16.70 -0.93
CA ILE A 207 15.70 -16.05 0.08
C ILE A 207 16.11 -16.99 1.22
N ASN A 208 17.32 -16.78 1.75
CA ASN A 208 17.88 -17.64 2.78
C ASN A 208 17.37 -17.30 4.19
N ARG A 209 16.92 -16.06 4.44
CA ARG A 209 16.50 -15.58 5.78
C ARG A 209 15.11 -14.95 5.75
N HIS A 210 14.09 -15.77 5.92
CA HIS A 210 12.69 -15.33 5.90
C HIS A 210 12.20 -14.89 7.29
N THR A 211 12.27 -13.59 7.56
CA THR A 211 11.97 -13.02 8.89
C THR A 211 10.52 -13.21 9.32
N MET A 212 9.54 -13.04 8.43
CA MET A 212 8.14 -13.32 8.75
C MET A 212 7.90 -14.80 9.11
N ARG A 213 8.52 -15.73 8.38
CA ARG A 213 8.47 -17.16 8.70
C ARG A 213 9.06 -17.45 10.08
N SER A 214 10.24 -16.89 10.37
CA SER A 214 10.88 -17.03 11.69
C SER A 214 10.07 -16.40 12.82
N LEU A 215 9.40 -15.28 12.55
CA LEU A 215 8.48 -14.64 13.49
C LEU A 215 7.34 -15.60 13.84
N ILE A 216 6.67 -16.18 12.83
CA ILE A 216 5.57 -17.12 13.04
C ILE A 216 6.05 -18.39 13.78
N ASP A 217 7.24 -18.91 13.43
CA ASP A 217 7.85 -20.07 14.11
C ASP A 217 8.15 -19.79 15.60
N SER A 218 8.40 -18.52 15.95
CA SER A 218 8.66 -18.11 17.33
C SER A 218 7.41 -18.05 18.20
N ILE A 219 6.20 -18.09 17.61
CA ILE A 219 4.95 -17.87 18.34
C ILE A 219 4.67 -19.02 19.32
N ARG A 220 4.62 -18.66 20.60
CA ARG A 220 4.30 -19.56 21.72
C ARG A 220 2.88 -19.39 22.22
N LEU A 221 2.15 -20.49 22.33
CA LEU A 221 0.86 -20.51 23.02
C LEU A 221 1.10 -20.59 24.53
N VAL A 222 0.50 -19.67 25.29
CA VAL A 222 0.69 -19.52 26.75
C VAL A 222 -0.65 -19.45 27.49
N LYS A 223 -0.64 -19.80 28.77
CA LYS A 223 -1.85 -19.72 29.62
C LYS A 223 -2.10 -18.25 30.06
N PRO A 224 -3.33 -17.87 30.45
CA PRO A 224 -3.64 -16.49 30.84
C PRO A 224 -2.74 -15.90 31.92
N HIS A 225 -2.32 -16.70 32.91
CA HIS A 225 -1.45 -16.24 33.99
C HIS A 225 0.03 -16.09 33.58
N GLU A 226 0.41 -16.61 32.41
CA GLU A 226 1.75 -16.45 31.83
C GLU A 226 1.78 -15.32 30.78
N PHE A 227 0.61 -14.89 30.29
CA PHE A 227 0.49 -13.84 29.29
C PHE A 227 0.51 -12.46 29.95
N ASN A 228 1.71 -11.89 30.07
CA ASN A 228 1.93 -10.58 30.68
C ASN A 228 2.06 -9.50 29.59
N CYS A 229 1.43 -8.35 29.81
CA CYS A 229 1.46 -7.21 28.90
C CYS A 229 1.73 -5.93 29.69
N ASP A 230 2.85 -5.27 29.39
CA ASP A 230 3.20 -3.98 29.96
C ASP A 230 2.47 -2.85 29.22
N GLU A 231 2.30 -2.98 27.91
CA GLU A 231 1.58 -2.04 27.05
C GLU A 231 0.55 -2.80 26.19
N TRP A 232 -0.65 -2.24 26.02
CA TRP A 232 -1.66 -2.73 25.07
C TRP A 232 -1.84 -1.75 23.92
N VAL A 233 -1.73 -2.27 22.69
CA VAL A 233 -2.12 -1.57 21.47
C VAL A 233 -3.51 -2.02 21.07
N GLU A 234 -4.47 -1.11 21.23
CA GLU A 234 -5.90 -1.41 21.06
C GLU A 234 -6.34 -1.42 19.59
N GLU A 235 -5.71 -0.61 18.74
CA GLU A 235 -6.03 -0.48 17.32
C GLU A 235 -5.23 -1.48 16.43
N PRO A 236 -5.80 -1.94 15.31
CA PRO A 236 -5.13 -2.78 14.32
C PRO A 236 -3.74 -2.27 13.94
N THR A 237 -2.76 -3.16 14.04
CA THR A 237 -1.35 -2.83 13.81
C THR A 237 -0.69 -3.80 12.85
N LEU A 238 -0.06 -3.29 11.80
CA LEU A 238 0.83 -4.04 10.92
C LEU A 238 2.18 -4.22 11.59
N LEU A 239 2.68 -5.45 11.58
CA LEU A 239 4.06 -5.78 11.90
C LEU A 239 4.80 -6.02 10.59
N VAL A 240 5.79 -5.17 10.32
CA VAL A 240 6.54 -5.17 9.06
C VAL A 240 8.02 -5.34 9.37
N THR A 241 8.66 -6.32 8.75
CA THR A 241 10.13 -6.36 8.67
C THR A 241 10.50 -5.88 7.29
N ARG A 242 11.12 -4.70 7.19
CA ARG A 242 11.62 -4.19 5.91
C ARG A 242 12.76 -5.09 5.47
N PHE A 243 12.81 -5.46 4.19
CA PHE A 243 13.95 -6.19 3.67
C PHE A 243 15.07 -5.24 3.26
N GLU A 244 14.71 -4.07 2.74
CA GLU A 244 15.63 -3.01 2.37
C GLU A 244 14.92 -1.66 2.63
N TYR A 245 15.67 -0.63 3.00
CA TYR A 245 15.13 0.65 3.47
C TYR A 245 15.72 1.90 2.78
N ALA A 246 16.67 1.76 1.85
CA ALA A 246 17.37 2.86 1.18
C ALA A 246 17.16 2.90 -0.35
N ASN A 247 16.99 1.73 -0.97
CA ASN A 247 16.68 1.56 -2.38
C ASN A 247 15.17 1.62 -2.61
N LEU A 248 14.74 2.70 -3.26
CA LEU A 248 13.33 2.99 -3.50
C LEU A 248 12.55 1.82 -4.14
N PHE A 249 13.15 1.04 -5.05
CA PHE A 249 12.43 -0.08 -5.66
C PHE A 249 11.99 -1.09 -4.59
N HIS A 250 12.93 -1.51 -3.75
CA HIS A 250 12.65 -2.46 -2.69
C HIS A 250 11.70 -1.88 -1.65
N THR A 251 11.90 -0.62 -1.24
CA THR A 251 10.99 0.03 -0.29
C THR A 251 9.56 0.16 -0.83
N VAL A 252 9.37 0.40 -2.14
CA VAL A 252 8.05 0.40 -2.77
C VAL A 252 7.41 -0.98 -2.74
N THR A 253 8.19 -2.06 -2.87
CA THR A 253 7.63 -3.41 -2.71
C THR A 253 7.15 -3.67 -1.29
N ASP A 254 7.85 -3.17 -0.28
CA ASP A 254 7.41 -3.25 1.13
C ASP A 254 6.17 -2.38 1.38
N TRP A 255 6.10 -1.15 0.84
CA TRP A 255 4.90 -0.31 0.90
C TRP A 255 3.69 -1.00 0.29
N TYR A 256 3.89 -1.62 -0.87
CA TYR A 256 2.81 -2.33 -1.56
C TYR A 256 2.36 -3.55 -0.76
N SER A 257 3.29 -4.33 -0.21
CA SER A 257 2.98 -5.48 0.66
C SER A 257 2.15 -5.07 1.90
N ALA A 258 2.55 -3.99 2.58
CA ALA A 258 1.81 -3.48 3.73
C ALA A 258 0.43 -2.93 3.34
N TYR A 259 0.32 -2.29 2.17
CA TYR A 259 -0.96 -1.82 1.63
C TYR A 259 -1.92 -2.98 1.35
N ILE A 260 -1.48 -4.02 0.63
CA ILE A 260 -2.33 -5.18 0.33
C ILE A 260 -2.71 -5.94 1.61
N ALA A 261 -1.80 -6.08 2.58
CA ALA A 261 -2.08 -6.69 3.87
C ALA A 261 -3.23 -5.97 4.61
N SER A 262 -3.24 -4.64 4.57
CA SER A 262 -4.30 -3.81 5.15
C SER A 262 -5.65 -4.00 4.44
N ARG A 263 -5.61 -4.14 3.11
CA ARG A 263 -6.82 -4.29 2.29
C ARG A 263 -7.44 -5.67 2.43
N VAL A 264 -6.64 -6.73 2.36
CA VAL A 264 -7.07 -8.14 2.49
C VAL A 264 -7.69 -8.41 3.86
N THR A 265 -7.13 -7.81 4.92
CA THR A 265 -7.67 -7.95 6.29
C THR A 265 -8.93 -7.12 6.55
N GLY A 266 -9.38 -6.32 5.58
CA GLY A 266 -10.67 -5.63 5.63
C GLY A 266 -10.76 -4.53 6.69
N LEU A 267 -9.64 -3.85 6.98
CA LEU A 267 -9.59 -2.83 8.02
C LEU A 267 -10.42 -1.59 7.64
N PRO A 268 -11.25 -1.05 8.56
CA PRO A 268 -12.14 0.08 8.27
C PRO A 268 -11.38 1.39 8.04
N ASN A 269 -10.23 1.54 8.70
CA ASN A 269 -9.32 2.66 8.61
C ASN A 269 -7.90 2.13 8.37
N ARG A 270 -6.97 3.05 8.11
CA ARG A 270 -5.57 2.69 7.95
C ARG A 270 -4.99 2.20 9.28
N PRO A 271 -4.26 1.08 9.30
CA PRO A 271 -3.67 0.56 10.53
C PRO A 271 -2.50 1.43 11.02
N HIS A 272 -2.13 1.22 12.28
CA HIS A 272 -0.80 1.58 12.77
C HIS A 272 0.25 0.63 12.21
N LEU A 273 1.51 1.03 12.26
CA LEU A 273 2.61 0.21 11.78
C LEU A 273 3.73 0.15 12.82
N VAL A 274 4.25 -1.05 13.04
CA VAL A 274 5.45 -1.31 13.82
C VAL A 274 6.48 -1.99 12.93
N PHE A 275 7.64 -1.35 12.77
CA PHE A 275 8.81 -2.00 12.19
C PHE A 275 9.37 -3.02 13.18
N VAL A 276 9.44 -4.27 12.76
CA VAL A 276 10.08 -5.38 13.47
C VAL A 276 11.41 -5.66 12.76
N ASP A 277 12.23 -4.62 12.69
CA ASP A 277 13.61 -4.61 12.21
C ASP A 277 14.39 -3.50 12.96
N GLY A 278 15.71 -3.56 12.88
CA GLY A 278 16.64 -2.63 13.49
C GLY A 278 17.22 -1.62 12.51
N HIS A 279 16.61 -1.42 11.34
CA HIS A 279 17.13 -0.48 10.35
C HIS A 279 17.05 0.97 10.82
N CYS A 280 18.04 1.78 10.47
CA CYS A 280 18.07 3.20 10.80
C CYS A 280 16.96 3.99 10.10
N LYS A 281 16.79 5.24 10.52
CA LYS A 281 15.82 6.16 9.91
C LYS A 281 16.27 6.58 8.50
N THR A 282 15.33 6.66 7.55
CA THR A 282 15.59 7.19 6.19
C THR A 282 14.58 8.22 5.71
N PRO A 283 14.90 9.01 4.66
CA PRO A 283 13.92 9.88 4.01
C PRO A 283 12.67 9.15 3.51
N LEU A 284 12.77 7.85 3.18
CA LEU A 284 11.65 7.07 2.67
C LEU A 284 10.57 6.81 3.74
N GLU A 285 10.85 7.07 5.01
CA GLU A 285 9.84 7.03 6.10
C GLU A 285 8.70 8.02 5.92
N GLU A 286 8.92 9.15 5.23
CA GLU A 286 7.84 10.09 4.94
C GLU A 286 6.65 9.41 4.25
N THR A 287 6.90 8.41 3.40
CA THR A 287 5.83 7.67 2.71
C THR A 287 5.17 6.65 3.64
N TRP A 288 5.92 5.99 4.53
CA TRP A 288 5.34 5.13 5.57
C TRP A 288 4.41 5.92 6.49
N GLU A 289 4.89 7.08 6.97
CA GLU A 289 4.13 8.01 7.79
C GLU A 289 2.93 8.58 7.02
N ALA A 290 3.05 8.85 5.72
CA ALA A 290 1.92 9.29 4.90
C ALA A 290 0.85 8.19 4.76
N LEU A 291 1.27 6.95 4.46
CA LEU A 291 0.39 5.82 4.16
C LEU A 291 -0.35 5.30 5.40
N PHE A 292 0.29 5.22 6.57
CA PHE A 292 -0.25 4.56 7.77
C PHE A 292 -0.58 5.56 8.89
N SER A 293 -1.34 5.11 9.88
CA SER A 293 -1.84 5.97 10.96
C SER A 293 -0.74 6.45 11.91
N SER A 294 0.22 5.57 12.18
CA SER A 294 1.48 5.88 12.85
C SER A 294 2.56 4.90 12.40
N VAL A 295 3.81 5.25 12.68
CA VAL A 295 4.98 4.39 12.48
C VAL A 295 5.77 4.37 13.79
N ARG A 296 6.13 3.18 14.28
CA ARG A 296 6.97 2.97 15.46
C ARG A 296 7.94 1.83 15.21
N TYR A 297 9.07 1.84 15.90
CA TYR A 297 10.03 0.74 15.89
C TYR A 297 9.75 -0.20 17.06
N ALA A 298 9.90 -1.51 16.88
CA ALA A 298 9.63 -2.48 17.93
C ALA A 298 10.45 -2.21 19.20
N LYS A 299 11.72 -1.83 19.07
CA LYS A 299 12.58 -1.51 20.24
C LYS A 299 12.29 -0.12 20.86
N ASN A 300 11.35 0.65 20.31
CA ASN A 300 10.88 1.89 20.94
C ASN A 300 9.73 1.63 21.95
N PHE A 301 9.27 0.38 22.08
CA PHE A 301 8.43 -0.05 23.18
C PHE A 301 9.27 -0.35 24.43
N SER A 302 8.62 -0.39 25.59
CA SER A 302 9.25 -0.82 26.85
C SER A 302 8.55 -2.07 27.34
N GLY A 303 9.31 -3.10 27.70
CA GLY A 303 8.76 -4.36 28.15
C GLY A 303 7.99 -5.13 27.06
N THR A 304 7.04 -5.95 27.47
CA THR A 304 6.19 -6.76 26.57
C THR A 304 4.99 -5.95 26.10
N VAL A 305 4.84 -5.83 24.78
CA VAL A 305 3.70 -5.14 24.16
C VAL A 305 2.70 -6.14 23.59
N CYS A 306 1.42 -5.92 23.83
CA CYS A 306 0.35 -6.80 23.37
C CYS A 306 -0.59 -6.09 22.41
N PHE A 307 -0.93 -6.76 21.32
CA PHE A 307 -1.81 -6.25 20.27
C PHE A 307 -3.17 -6.91 20.38
N ARG A 308 -4.24 -6.10 20.38
CA ARG A 308 -5.60 -6.64 20.21
C ARG A 308 -5.79 -7.28 18.85
N HIS A 309 -5.15 -6.71 17.83
CA HIS A 309 -5.18 -7.17 16.46
C HIS A 309 -3.85 -6.82 15.79
N ALA A 310 -3.00 -7.83 15.58
CA ALA A 310 -1.77 -7.69 14.81
C ALA A 310 -1.93 -8.36 13.44
N ILE A 311 -1.42 -7.70 12.40
CA ILE A 311 -1.38 -8.18 11.03
C ILE A 311 0.09 -8.35 10.64
N LEU A 312 0.46 -9.54 10.20
CA LEU A 312 1.78 -9.87 9.69
C LEU A 312 1.77 -9.68 8.17
N SER A 313 2.53 -8.68 7.71
CA SER A 313 2.67 -8.41 6.28
C SER A 313 3.70 -9.34 5.64
N PRO A 314 3.43 -9.89 4.44
CA PRO A 314 4.46 -10.53 3.62
C PRO A 314 5.65 -9.61 3.39
N LEU A 315 6.79 -10.19 3.02
CA LEU A 315 7.98 -9.43 2.67
C LEU A 315 7.86 -8.86 1.25
N GLY A 316 8.47 -7.71 0.97
CA GLY A 316 8.28 -7.00 -0.32
C GLY A 316 8.64 -7.83 -1.55
N TYR A 317 9.62 -8.73 -1.45
CA TYR A 317 10.00 -9.62 -2.55
C TYR A 317 8.94 -10.71 -2.86
N GLU A 318 7.94 -10.90 -2.01
CA GLU A 318 6.83 -11.84 -2.21
C GLU A 318 5.66 -11.19 -3.00
N THR A 319 5.79 -9.91 -3.36
CA THR A 319 4.81 -9.18 -4.16
C THR A 319 4.97 -9.44 -5.66
N ALA A 320 3.91 -9.18 -6.43
CA ALA A 320 3.95 -9.23 -7.89
C ALA A 320 5.02 -8.31 -8.51
N LEU A 321 5.33 -7.17 -7.85
CA LEU A 321 6.36 -6.23 -8.33
C LEU A 321 7.74 -6.88 -8.42
N PHE A 322 8.08 -7.75 -7.46
CA PHE A 322 9.35 -8.45 -7.45
C PHE A 322 9.30 -9.75 -8.25
N LYS A 323 8.22 -10.54 -8.11
CA LYS A 323 8.05 -11.79 -8.86
C LYS A 323 8.04 -11.59 -10.37
N GLY A 324 7.49 -10.48 -10.86
CA GLY A 324 7.52 -10.17 -12.30
C GLY A 324 8.93 -10.05 -12.88
N LEU A 325 9.96 -9.95 -12.05
CA LEU A 325 11.36 -9.95 -12.49
C LEU A 325 11.90 -11.35 -12.80
N THR A 326 11.28 -12.40 -12.25
CA THR A 326 11.72 -13.80 -12.40
C THR A 326 10.70 -14.67 -13.13
N GLU A 327 9.43 -14.27 -13.18
CA GLU A 327 8.39 -14.96 -13.94
C GLU A 327 7.52 -14.01 -14.77
N PRO A 328 6.99 -14.47 -15.93
CA PRO A 328 6.11 -13.66 -16.75
C PRO A 328 4.73 -13.49 -16.08
N ILE A 329 4.33 -12.24 -15.86
CA ILE A 329 3.00 -11.87 -15.38
C ILE A 329 2.22 -11.22 -16.53
N ASN A 330 1.29 -11.98 -17.13
CA ASN A 330 0.47 -11.53 -18.24
C ASN A 330 -0.68 -10.63 -17.76
N CYS A 331 -0.34 -9.41 -17.36
CA CYS A 331 -1.26 -8.41 -16.84
C CYS A 331 -1.00 -7.07 -17.50
N SER A 332 -2.06 -6.39 -17.94
CA SER A 332 -1.98 -5.03 -18.47
C SER A 332 -2.80 -4.08 -17.61
N GLY A 333 -2.37 -2.83 -17.50
CA GLY A 333 -3.14 -1.82 -16.77
C GLY A 333 -4.42 -1.44 -17.50
N ALA A 334 -5.51 -1.30 -16.74
CA ALA A 334 -6.80 -0.84 -17.23
C ALA A 334 -7.46 0.11 -16.22
N THR A 335 -8.52 0.81 -16.64
CA THR A 335 -9.27 1.63 -15.70
C THR A 335 -10.20 0.77 -14.84
N ALA A 336 -10.42 1.15 -13.59
CA ALA A 336 -11.38 0.44 -12.74
C ALA A 336 -12.80 0.48 -13.33
N HIS A 337 -13.17 1.57 -14.02
CA HIS A 337 -14.46 1.68 -14.71
C HIS A 337 -14.63 0.57 -15.77
N ASP A 338 -13.65 0.40 -16.66
CA ASP A 338 -13.71 -0.64 -17.69
C ASP A 338 -13.79 -2.04 -17.09
N LEU A 339 -13.08 -2.27 -15.97
CA LEU A 339 -13.10 -3.55 -15.25
C LEU A 339 -14.40 -3.80 -14.49
N TRP A 340 -15.09 -2.75 -14.05
CA TRP A 340 -16.43 -2.85 -13.45
C TRP A 340 -17.48 -3.26 -14.50
N GLU A 341 -17.40 -2.68 -15.70
CA GLU A 341 -18.34 -3.00 -16.79
C GLU A 341 -18.03 -4.34 -17.45
N ASN A 342 -16.74 -4.65 -17.66
CA ASN A 342 -16.27 -5.86 -18.32
C ASN A 342 -15.04 -6.44 -17.60
N PRO A 343 -15.25 -7.30 -16.59
CA PRO A 343 -14.17 -7.96 -15.87
C PRO A 343 -13.23 -8.74 -16.82
N ASP A 344 -11.92 -8.61 -16.61
CA ASP A 344 -10.89 -9.25 -17.41
C ASP A 344 -9.70 -9.65 -16.52
N ASP A 345 -9.47 -10.96 -16.40
CA ASP A 345 -8.42 -11.54 -15.55
C ASP A 345 -6.99 -11.25 -16.03
N ARG A 346 -6.83 -10.65 -17.21
CA ARG A 346 -5.54 -10.19 -17.77
C ARG A 346 -5.33 -8.68 -17.65
N LYS A 347 -6.24 -8.01 -16.94
CA LYS A 347 -6.17 -6.56 -16.71
C LYS A 347 -6.25 -6.22 -15.23
N THR A 348 -5.65 -5.09 -14.85
CA THR A 348 -5.67 -4.64 -13.46
C THR A 348 -5.75 -3.13 -13.34
N ALA A 349 -6.50 -2.66 -12.32
CA ALA A 349 -6.47 -1.28 -11.85
C ALA A 349 -5.70 -1.13 -10.53
N ARG A 350 -5.23 -2.23 -9.93
CA ARG A 350 -4.68 -2.28 -8.56
C ARG A 350 -3.41 -1.46 -8.39
N LEU A 351 -2.53 -1.45 -9.40
CA LEU A 351 -1.32 -0.65 -9.35
C LEU A 351 -1.60 0.86 -9.56
N SER A 352 -2.68 1.18 -10.28
CA SER A 352 -3.20 2.55 -10.36
C SER A 352 -3.85 3.00 -9.05
N GLU A 353 -4.64 2.13 -8.41
CA GLU A 353 -5.20 2.33 -7.07
C GLU A 353 -4.09 2.62 -6.04
N PHE A 354 -3.01 1.84 -6.05
CA PHE A 354 -1.90 2.06 -5.12
C PHE A 354 -1.14 3.37 -5.40
N GLY A 355 -0.92 3.70 -6.68
CA GLY A 355 -0.36 5.00 -7.06
C GLY A 355 -1.22 6.18 -6.61
N GLU A 356 -2.54 6.07 -6.73
CA GLU A 356 -3.50 7.05 -6.21
C GLU A 356 -3.46 7.12 -4.68
N MET A 357 -3.31 5.98 -3.98
CA MET A 357 -3.16 5.93 -2.54
C MET A 357 -1.94 6.74 -2.08
N ILE A 358 -0.78 6.58 -2.73
CA ILE A 358 0.43 7.36 -2.41
C ILE A 358 0.16 8.85 -2.60
N ARG A 359 -0.40 9.27 -3.74
CA ARG A 359 -0.70 10.68 -3.99
C ARG A 359 -1.67 11.27 -2.97
N ALA A 360 -2.77 10.56 -2.70
CA ALA A 360 -3.79 10.98 -1.75
C ALA A 360 -3.22 11.06 -0.32
N ALA A 361 -2.33 10.15 0.07
CA ALA A 361 -1.66 10.16 1.37
C ALA A 361 -0.81 11.42 1.60
N PHE A 362 -0.19 11.97 0.55
CA PHE A 362 0.52 13.24 0.58
C PHE A 362 -0.38 14.48 0.41
N GLY A 363 -1.71 14.27 0.32
CA GLY A 363 -2.71 15.32 0.18
C GLY A 363 -2.89 15.83 -1.25
N PHE A 364 -2.46 15.08 -2.26
CA PHE A 364 -2.68 15.43 -3.64
C PHE A 364 -4.04 14.94 -4.17
N PRO A 365 -4.69 15.71 -5.06
CA PRO A 365 -5.97 15.32 -5.64
C PRO A 365 -5.82 14.12 -6.59
N VAL A 366 -6.75 13.17 -6.49
CA VAL A 366 -6.78 11.98 -7.35
C VAL A 366 -8.01 11.91 -8.25
N ASP A 367 -9.01 12.78 -8.06
CA ASP A 367 -10.26 12.74 -8.82
C ASP A 367 -10.05 13.03 -10.32
N ARG A 368 -10.63 12.16 -11.15
CA ARG A 368 -10.61 12.22 -12.63
C ARG A 368 -11.55 13.29 -13.19
N ASN A 369 -12.50 13.79 -12.40
CA ASN A 369 -13.51 14.76 -12.85
C ASN A 369 -12.96 16.15 -13.19
N ARG A 370 -11.67 16.40 -12.92
CA ARG A 370 -10.98 17.51 -13.59
C ARG A 370 -10.63 17.04 -14.99
N ALA A 371 -11.53 17.34 -15.94
CA ALA A 371 -11.19 17.32 -17.36
C ALA A 371 -9.78 17.94 -17.52
N PRO A 372 -8.83 17.27 -18.20
CA PRO A 372 -7.52 17.86 -18.41
C PRO A 372 -7.76 19.16 -19.17
N LYS A 373 -7.68 20.29 -18.46
CA LYS A 373 -7.59 21.58 -19.13
C LYS A 373 -6.42 21.42 -20.09
N PRO A 374 -6.55 21.77 -21.38
CA PRO A 374 -5.41 21.74 -22.29
C PRO A 374 -4.29 22.53 -21.61
N VAL A 375 -3.25 21.83 -21.18
CA VAL A 375 -2.19 22.46 -20.42
C VAL A 375 -1.43 23.27 -21.44
N SER A 376 -1.45 24.59 -21.29
CA SER A 376 -0.67 25.48 -22.14
C SER A 376 0.84 25.26 -21.99
N VAL A 377 1.26 24.39 -21.06
CA VAL A 377 2.64 24.03 -20.74
C VAL A 377 2.74 22.54 -20.47
N HIS A 378 3.59 21.81 -21.19
CA HIS A 378 3.86 20.40 -20.91
C HIS A 378 5.05 20.26 -19.94
N ASN A 379 4.82 19.65 -18.78
CA ASN A 379 5.91 19.34 -17.84
C ASN A 379 6.62 18.07 -18.26
N ILE A 380 7.94 18.17 -18.42
CA ILE A 380 8.82 17.05 -18.77
C ILE A 380 9.79 16.90 -17.60
N LEU A 381 9.73 15.75 -16.93
CA LEU A 381 10.57 15.46 -15.78
C LEU A 381 11.74 14.58 -16.22
N PHE A 382 12.96 15.00 -15.94
CA PHE A 382 14.12 14.12 -16.05
C PHE A 382 14.58 13.70 -14.64
N VAL A 383 14.31 12.45 -14.27
CA VAL A 383 14.80 11.82 -13.04
C VAL A 383 16.28 11.50 -13.20
N ARG A 384 17.11 12.20 -12.44
CA ARG A 384 18.57 12.09 -12.48
C ARG A 384 19.11 11.52 -11.19
N ARG A 385 20.28 10.89 -11.29
CA ARG A 385 21.02 10.32 -10.17
C ARG A 385 22.07 11.33 -9.69
N GLU A 386 22.06 11.59 -8.40
CA GLU A 386 23.09 12.36 -7.70
C GLU A 386 23.59 11.55 -6.51
N ASP A 387 24.79 11.86 -6.03
CA ASP A 387 25.38 11.20 -4.86
C ASP A 387 24.63 11.56 -3.58
N TYR A 388 24.31 10.55 -2.77
CA TYR A 388 23.64 10.72 -1.50
C TYR A 388 23.94 9.57 -0.54
N LEU A 389 23.94 9.90 0.75
CA LEU A 389 24.07 8.94 1.82
C LEU A 389 22.69 8.46 2.24
N ALA A 390 22.36 7.20 1.95
CA ALA A 390 21.08 6.60 2.33
C ALA A 390 21.18 5.28 3.06
N HIS A 391 22.39 4.76 3.26
CA HIS A 391 22.59 3.46 3.86
C HIS A 391 23.89 3.38 4.64
N PRO A 392 23.93 2.77 5.84
CA PRO A 392 25.09 2.78 6.73
C PRO A 392 26.33 2.12 6.13
N ARG A 393 26.11 1.17 5.23
CA ARG A 393 27.16 0.38 4.56
C ARG A 393 27.57 0.96 3.20
N HIS A 394 27.16 2.20 2.89
CA HIS A 394 27.40 2.83 1.59
C HIS A 394 28.10 4.18 1.77
N GLY A 395 29.19 4.42 1.05
CA GLY A 395 30.02 5.63 1.18
C GLY A 395 29.43 6.89 0.54
N GLY A 396 28.12 6.97 0.35
CA GLY A 396 27.42 8.11 -0.28
C GLY A 396 27.54 8.21 -1.81
N LYS A 397 28.38 7.41 -2.45
CA LYS A 397 28.58 7.44 -3.91
C LYS A 397 27.69 6.46 -4.65
N VAL A 398 26.70 6.96 -5.37
CA VAL A 398 25.74 6.11 -6.08
C VAL A 398 26.39 5.50 -7.31
N GLU A 399 26.07 4.24 -7.61
CA GLU A 399 26.52 3.61 -8.85
C GLU A 399 26.01 4.41 -10.06
N SER A 400 26.92 4.94 -10.88
CA SER A 400 26.56 5.64 -12.12
C SER A 400 25.91 4.64 -13.08
N ARG A 401 24.72 5.00 -13.60
CA ARG A 401 24.05 4.23 -14.66
C ARG A 401 24.24 4.88 -16.01
N LEU A 402 24.39 6.20 -16.02
CA LEU A 402 24.66 6.99 -17.19
C LEU A 402 25.71 8.07 -16.81
N ASN A 403 26.81 8.14 -17.56
CA ASN A 403 27.93 9.00 -17.22
C ASN A 403 27.73 10.46 -17.65
N ASN A 404 26.73 10.74 -18.50
CA ASN A 404 26.50 12.04 -19.10
C ASN A 404 25.06 12.55 -18.89
N GLU A 405 24.42 12.23 -17.77
CA GLU A 405 23.04 12.66 -17.45
C GLU A 405 22.85 14.19 -17.56
N GLN A 406 23.83 14.98 -17.12
CA GLN A 406 23.81 16.44 -17.23
C GLN A 406 23.82 16.92 -18.69
N GLU A 407 24.69 16.35 -19.54
CA GLU A 407 24.77 16.68 -20.96
C GLU A 407 23.45 16.38 -21.68
N VAL A 408 22.86 15.22 -21.41
CA VAL A 408 21.56 14.83 -21.98
C VAL A 408 20.47 15.79 -21.50
N PHE A 409 20.47 16.16 -20.21
CA PHE A 409 19.52 17.11 -19.65
C PHE A 409 19.60 18.47 -20.34
N ASP A 410 20.81 19.04 -20.45
CA ASP A 410 21.02 20.35 -21.06
C ASP A 410 20.67 20.36 -22.54
N SER A 411 20.96 19.25 -23.24
CA SER A 411 20.61 19.09 -24.66
C SER A 411 19.11 19.03 -24.89
N LEU A 412 18.37 18.27 -24.08
CA LEU A 412 16.91 18.20 -24.14
C LEU A 412 16.25 19.53 -23.77
N LYS A 413 16.80 20.22 -22.76
CA LYS A 413 16.33 21.55 -22.35
C LYS A 413 16.57 22.58 -23.45
N GLY A 414 17.74 22.57 -24.09
CA GLY A 414 18.05 23.41 -25.25
C GLY A 414 17.10 23.17 -26.42
N TRP A 415 16.92 21.91 -26.81
CA TRP A 415 15.95 21.53 -27.86
C TRP A 415 14.52 22.03 -27.55
N SER A 416 14.10 21.94 -26.29
CA SER A 416 12.77 22.37 -25.85
C SER A 416 12.57 23.89 -25.89
N ALA A 417 13.65 24.67 -25.71
CA ALA A 417 13.60 26.14 -25.76
C ALA A 417 13.37 26.65 -27.19
N ASP A 418 13.90 25.94 -28.19
CA ASP A 418 13.77 26.28 -29.60
C ASP A 418 12.44 25.82 -30.23
N HIS A 419 11.69 24.96 -29.52
CA HIS A 419 10.49 24.33 -30.06
C HIS A 419 9.22 25.15 -29.84
N LEU A 420 8.90 26.03 -30.78
CA LEU A 420 7.79 27.01 -30.68
C LEU A 420 6.37 26.40 -30.67
N LYS A 421 6.18 25.15 -31.10
CA LYS A 421 4.85 24.53 -31.25
C LYS A 421 4.22 24.19 -29.89
N CYS A 422 5.05 23.87 -28.90
CA CYS A 422 4.61 23.48 -27.57
C CYS A 422 5.47 24.14 -26.51
N LYS A 423 4.83 24.83 -25.57
CA LYS A 423 5.53 25.36 -24.42
C LYS A 423 5.86 24.20 -23.47
N VAL A 424 7.15 23.97 -23.27
CA VAL A 424 7.66 22.89 -22.41
C VAL A 424 8.25 23.48 -21.14
N ASN A 425 7.94 22.89 -20.00
CA ASN A 425 8.63 23.13 -18.73
C ASN A 425 9.47 21.91 -18.40
N PHE A 426 10.79 22.06 -18.44
CA PHE A 426 11.73 20.97 -18.24
C PHE A 426 12.23 20.97 -16.78
N VAL A 427 11.86 19.93 -16.03
CA VAL A 427 12.10 19.80 -14.59
C VAL A 427 13.29 18.88 -14.35
N ASN A 428 14.28 19.36 -13.58
CA ASN A 428 15.43 18.58 -13.14
C ASN A 428 15.08 17.80 -11.86
N GLY A 429 14.81 16.50 -11.98
CA GLY A 429 14.38 15.64 -10.89
C GLY A 429 15.55 15.04 -10.10
N LEU A 430 16.20 15.86 -9.27
CA LEU A 430 17.28 15.43 -8.37
C LEU A 430 16.69 14.89 -7.05
N PHE A 431 16.00 13.76 -7.14
CA PHE A 431 15.17 13.23 -6.04
C PHE A 431 15.94 12.95 -4.74
N ALA A 432 17.22 12.59 -4.83
CA ALA A 432 18.07 12.39 -3.65
C ALA A 432 18.15 13.62 -2.72
N HIS A 433 17.81 14.81 -3.23
CA HIS A 433 17.86 16.08 -2.51
C HIS A 433 16.50 16.77 -2.41
N MET A 434 15.41 16.06 -2.71
CA MET A 434 14.05 16.57 -2.65
C MET A 434 13.28 15.91 -1.51
N PRO A 435 12.41 16.62 -0.78
CA PRO A 435 11.43 16.01 0.11
C PRO A 435 10.51 15.05 -0.67
N LEU A 436 10.08 13.94 -0.06
CA LEU A 436 9.27 12.92 -0.76
C LEU A 436 7.98 13.52 -1.35
N LYS A 437 7.34 14.43 -0.62
CA LYS A 437 6.15 15.14 -1.11
C LYS A 437 6.40 15.88 -2.44
N GLU A 438 7.57 16.48 -2.60
CA GLU A 438 7.92 17.20 -3.83
C GLU A 438 8.27 16.25 -4.98
N GLN A 439 8.93 15.13 -4.66
CA GLN A 439 9.18 14.06 -5.64
C GLN A 439 7.85 13.54 -6.22
N ILE A 440 6.87 13.25 -5.36
CA ILE A 440 5.53 12.80 -5.78
C ILE A 440 4.79 13.88 -6.59
N ARG A 441 4.92 15.17 -6.22
CA ARG A 441 4.35 16.27 -7.03
C ARG A 441 4.94 16.31 -8.43
N ALA A 442 6.27 16.25 -8.55
CA ALA A 442 6.95 16.27 -9.84
C ALA A 442 6.50 15.13 -10.75
N ILE A 443 6.28 13.94 -10.19
CA ILE A 443 5.78 12.77 -10.91
C ILE A 443 4.32 12.92 -11.33
N GLN A 444 3.47 13.45 -10.45
CA GLN A 444 2.06 13.66 -10.75
C GLN A 444 1.87 14.66 -11.89
N ASP A 445 2.64 15.74 -11.86
CA ASP A 445 2.50 16.87 -12.79
C ASP A 445 3.18 16.61 -14.14
N ALA A 446 3.99 15.55 -14.27
CA ALA A 446 4.74 15.20 -15.46
C ALA A 446 3.85 14.57 -16.55
N LEU A 447 3.96 15.10 -17.77
CA LEU A 447 3.41 14.49 -18.98
C LEU A 447 4.35 13.43 -19.54
N VAL A 448 5.65 13.71 -19.52
CA VAL A 448 6.71 12.76 -19.90
C VAL A 448 7.71 12.66 -18.76
N ILE A 449 8.07 11.44 -18.39
CA ILE A 449 9.12 11.15 -17.41
C ILE A 449 10.27 10.46 -18.13
N ILE A 450 11.44 11.08 -18.09
CA ILE A 450 12.69 10.59 -18.66
C ILE A 450 13.60 10.19 -17.49
N GLY A 451 14.35 9.10 -17.61
CA GLY A 451 15.35 8.76 -16.61
C GLY A 451 16.25 7.61 -17.00
N ALA A 452 17.43 7.53 -16.39
CA ALA A 452 18.30 6.38 -16.51
C ALA A 452 17.74 5.18 -15.70
N HIS A 453 18.03 3.94 -16.13
CA HIS A 453 17.64 2.71 -15.44
C HIS A 453 18.11 2.72 -13.97
N GLY A 454 17.22 3.02 -13.03
CA GLY A 454 17.58 3.21 -11.63
C GLY A 454 16.38 3.34 -10.70
N ALA A 455 16.59 3.03 -9.41
CA ALA A 455 15.52 2.90 -8.42
C ALA A 455 14.58 4.13 -8.36
N GLY A 456 15.08 5.35 -8.61
CA GLY A 456 14.27 6.57 -8.67
C GLY A 456 13.13 6.52 -9.69
N LEU A 457 13.26 5.78 -10.79
CA LEU A 457 12.17 5.57 -11.75
C LEU A 457 11.01 4.76 -11.16
N THR A 458 11.16 4.10 -10.01
CA THR A 458 10.03 3.40 -9.36
C THR A 458 8.91 4.38 -8.98
N HIS A 459 9.21 5.67 -8.81
CA HIS A 459 8.18 6.68 -8.55
C HIS A 459 7.09 6.74 -9.63
N ILE A 460 7.32 6.22 -10.85
CA ILE A 460 6.27 6.12 -11.88
C ILE A 460 5.04 5.34 -11.39
N ILE A 461 5.15 4.58 -10.29
CA ILE A 461 4.02 3.99 -9.59
C ILE A 461 2.93 5.02 -9.24
N ALA A 462 3.31 6.27 -8.97
CA ALA A 462 2.45 7.41 -8.66
C ALA A 462 2.13 8.30 -9.88
N ALA A 463 2.59 7.95 -11.08
CA ALA A 463 2.31 8.72 -12.30
C ALA A 463 0.81 8.76 -12.63
N THR A 464 0.37 9.81 -13.32
CA THR A 464 -1.01 9.96 -13.76
C THR A 464 -1.29 9.13 -15.02
N PRO A 465 -2.56 8.79 -15.31
CA PRO A 465 -2.89 8.15 -16.57
C PRO A 465 -2.41 9.00 -17.76
N LYS A 466 -1.96 8.35 -18.83
CA LYS A 466 -1.40 8.97 -20.05
C LYS A 466 -0.02 9.62 -19.90
N THR A 467 0.63 9.55 -18.73
CA THR A 467 2.05 9.89 -18.63
C THR A 467 2.87 8.92 -19.50
N VAL A 468 3.79 9.47 -20.30
CA VAL A 468 4.71 8.69 -21.14
C VAL A 468 6.05 8.51 -20.42
N ILE A 469 6.57 7.29 -20.40
CA ILE A 469 7.86 6.96 -19.80
C ILE A 469 8.91 6.75 -20.88
N LEU A 470 10.05 7.44 -20.77
CA LEU A 470 11.23 7.24 -21.61
C LEU A 470 12.41 6.80 -20.73
N GLU A 471 12.74 5.53 -20.78
CA GLU A 471 13.84 4.96 -20.02
C GLU A 471 15.12 4.87 -20.85
N ILE A 472 16.24 5.29 -20.28
CA ILE A 472 17.57 5.15 -20.87
C ILE A 472 18.30 4.02 -20.14
N ILE A 473 18.59 2.93 -20.85
CA ILE A 473 19.06 1.68 -20.27
C ILE A 473 20.50 1.42 -20.71
N SER A 474 21.43 1.40 -19.76
CA SER A 474 22.82 1.01 -20.04
C SER A 474 22.95 -0.49 -20.31
N SER A 475 24.05 -0.90 -20.95
CA SER A 475 24.29 -2.32 -21.21
C SER A 475 24.57 -3.16 -19.95
N HIS A 476 24.90 -2.51 -18.83
CA HIS A 476 25.33 -3.18 -17.60
C HIS A 476 24.18 -3.79 -16.80
N VAL A 477 22.98 -3.19 -16.83
CA VAL A 477 21.80 -3.66 -16.08
C VAL A 477 20.54 -3.45 -16.92
N ARG A 478 19.90 -4.56 -17.32
CA ARG A 478 18.72 -4.57 -18.20
C ARG A 478 17.53 -5.31 -17.59
N ARG A 479 17.33 -5.18 -16.28
CA ARG A 479 16.19 -5.80 -15.60
C ARG A 479 14.89 -5.07 -15.99
N PRO A 480 13.75 -5.75 -16.14
CA PRO A 480 12.56 -5.17 -16.77
C PRO A 480 11.69 -4.28 -15.85
N HIS A 481 12.19 -3.88 -14.67
CA HIS A 481 11.42 -3.23 -13.59
C HIS A 481 10.41 -2.19 -14.06
N PHE A 482 10.89 -1.12 -14.72
CA PHE A 482 10.07 0.05 -15.01
C PHE A 482 9.18 -0.14 -16.24
N GLY A 483 9.61 -0.98 -17.19
CA GLY A 483 8.77 -1.45 -18.28
C GLY A 483 7.57 -2.26 -17.75
N LEU A 484 7.79 -3.15 -16.78
CA LEU A 484 6.72 -3.93 -16.14
C LEU A 484 5.77 -3.03 -15.34
N ILE A 485 6.29 -2.13 -14.50
CA ILE A 485 5.46 -1.17 -13.75
C ILE A 485 4.62 -0.33 -14.71
N SER A 486 5.21 0.15 -15.82
CA SER A 486 4.49 0.91 -16.84
C SER A 486 3.39 0.07 -17.48
N HIS A 487 3.68 -1.18 -17.84
CA HIS A 487 2.71 -2.10 -18.43
C HIS A 487 1.54 -2.38 -17.49
N TRP A 488 1.81 -2.69 -16.22
CA TRP A 488 0.78 -2.96 -15.20
C TRP A 488 -0.04 -1.72 -14.81
N LYS A 489 0.50 -0.51 -15.03
CA LYS A 489 -0.24 0.75 -14.87
C LYS A 489 -0.99 1.19 -16.13
N GLY A 490 -0.68 0.62 -17.28
CA GLY A 490 -1.23 1.06 -18.57
C GLY A 490 -0.61 2.38 -19.04
N LEU A 491 0.66 2.61 -18.73
CA LEU A 491 1.44 3.77 -19.21
C LEU A 491 2.12 3.43 -20.54
N GLU A 492 2.25 4.44 -21.38
CA GLU A 492 3.08 4.33 -22.59
C GLU A 492 4.55 4.32 -22.19
N TYR A 493 5.31 3.34 -22.69
CA TYR A 493 6.69 3.12 -22.30
C TYR A 493 7.59 3.00 -23.53
N HIS A 494 8.72 3.71 -23.48
CA HIS A 494 9.78 3.68 -24.47
C HIS A 494 11.11 3.42 -23.78
N ALA A 495 11.97 2.63 -24.43
CA ALA A 495 13.33 2.37 -23.96
C ALA A 495 14.35 2.76 -25.03
N ILE A 496 15.47 3.33 -24.59
CA ILE A 496 16.70 3.47 -25.36
C ILE A 496 17.72 2.51 -24.76
N ASN A 497 18.04 1.44 -25.49
CA ASN A 497 19.05 0.47 -25.08
C ASN A 497 20.42 0.89 -25.58
N LEU A 498 21.31 1.27 -24.67
CA LEU A 498 22.67 1.68 -24.97
C LEU A 498 23.62 0.47 -25.07
N SER A 499 24.72 0.63 -25.81
CA SER A 499 25.85 -0.29 -25.84
C SER A 499 26.79 -0.12 -24.64
N GLY A 500 26.74 1.03 -23.96
CA GLY A 500 27.53 1.36 -22.77
C GLY A 500 26.75 2.22 -21.77
N ALA A 501 27.46 3.06 -21.02
CA ALA A 501 26.89 4.01 -20.05
C ALA A 501 26.89 5.47 -20.56
N TYR A 502 27.10 5.70 -21.86
CA TYR A 502 27.02 7.02 -22.48
C TYR A 502 25.82 7.07 -23.43
N ALA A 503 24.97 8.08 -23.29
CA ALA A 503 23.83 8.29 -24.16
C ALA A 503 24.13 9.43 -25.13
N GLU A 504 24.15 9.15 -26.43
CA GLU A 504 24.31 10.18 -27.45
C GLU A 504 23.12 11.16 -27.40
N PRO A 505 23.33 12.46 -27.10
CA PRO A 505 22.23 13.39 -26.89
C PRO A 505 21.26 13.47 -28.08
N GLN A 506 21.77 13.39 -29.32
CA GLN A 506 20.94 13.44 -30.52
C GLN A 506 19.97 12.25 -30.61
N VAL A 507 20.39 11.05 -30.21
CA VAL A 507 19.51 9.86 -30.19
C VAL A 507 18.38 10.04 -29.18
N VAL A 508 18.70 10.58 -27.99
CA VAL A 508 17.69 10.87 -26.96
C VAL A 508 16.73 11.95 -27.43
N ILE A 509 17.23 13.04 -28.02
CA ILE A 509 16.42 14.12 -28.61
C ILE A 509 15.50 13.58 -29.71
N ASN A 510 15.99 12.74 -30.61
CA ASN A 510 15.19 12.19 -31.70
C ASN A 510 14.02 11.35 -31.17
N LYS A 511 14.28 10.49 -30.16
CA LYS A 511 13.24 9.67 -29.53
C LYS A 511 12.25 10.54 -28.75
N PHE A 512 12.74 11.51 -27.99
CA PHE A 512 11.90 12.46 -27.26
C PHE A 512 11.03 13.30 -28.21
N SER A 513 11.60 13.83 -29.29
CA SER A 513 10.88 14.57 -30.32
C SER A 513 9.78 13.72 -30.98
N SER A 514 10.02 12.43 -31.19
CA SER A 514 8.97 11.52 -31.69
C SER A 514 7.82 11.33 -30.69
N ILE A 515 8.11 11.29 -29.39
CA ILE A 515 7.09 11.20 -28.34
C ILE A 515 6.26 12.49 -28.32
N MET A 516 6.93 13.66 -28.32
CA MET A 516 6.27 14.97 -28.37
C MET A 516 5.40 15.13 -29.64
N LYS A 517 5.95 14.70 -30.80
CA LYS A 517 5.27 14.13 -32.00
C LYS A 517 3.83 13.69 -31.75
N ASN A 518 3.74 12.55 -31.09
CA ASN A 518 2.50 11.82 -30.88
C ASN A 518 1.56 12.52 -29.88
N LEU A 519 2.10 13.39 -29.02
CA LEU A 519 1.33 14.19 -28.07
C LEU A 519 0.76 15.49 -28.69
N GLY A 520 0.97 15.72 -29.99
CA GLY A 520 0.45 16.89 -30.71
C GLY A 520 1.42 18.07 -30.81
N CYS A 521 2.65 17.88 -30.30
CA CYS A 521 3.81 18.72 -30.57
C CYS A 521 4.56 18.14 -31.79
#